data_AF-A0A961YLC3-F1
#
_entry.id   AF-A0A961YLC3-F1
#
_cell.length_a   1.000
_cell.length_b   1.000
_cell.length_c   1.000
_cell.angle_alpha   90.00
_cell.angle_beta   90.00
_cell.angle_gamma   90.00
#
_symmetry.space_group_name_H-M   'P 1'
#
loop_
_entity.id
_entity.type
_entity.pdbx_description
1 polymer ?
#
loop_
_entity_poly.entity_id
_entity_poly.type
_entity_poly.pdbx_seq_one_letter_code
_entity_poly.pdbx_strand_id
1 'polypeptide(L)'
;MAFLDTLQTRHHTVAVDVGGVMVGGENPVVVQSMTNTDTADISATVSQVAALARAGSELVRITVDRDESAKAVPHIRERLEKVGVFVPLVGDFHYIGHTLLAENPACAEALAKYRINPGNVGFKETKDRQFAAIVEMAIKH
;
A
#
# COMPACT_ATOMS: atom_id res chain seq x y z
N MET A 1 25.21 -7.20 31.36
CA MET A 1 25.94 -7.78 30.23
C MET A 1 25.13 -8.79 29.40
N ALA A 2 23.80 -8.87 29.52
CA ALA A 2 22.98 -9.88 28.81
C ALA A 2 22.12 -9.33 27.63
N PHE A 3 22.21 -8.03 27.32
CA PHE A 3 21.38 -7.41 26.27
C PHE A 3 22.02 -7.40 24.87
N LEU A 4 23.32 -7.70 24.78
CA LEU A 4 24.06 -7.71 23.51
C LEU A 4 24.01 -9.07 22.81
N ASP A 5 23.74 -10.16 23.53
CA ASP A 5 23.66 -11.54 22.99
C ASP A 5 22.38 -11.83 22.19
N THR A 6 21.43 -10.88 22.15
CA THR A 6 20.18 -11.00 21.38
C THR A 6 20.14 -10.12 20.13
N LEU A 7 21.23 -9.39 19.82
CA LEU A 7 21.32 -8.63 18.57
C LEU A 7 21.52 -9.60 17.41
N GLN A 8 20.42 -10.09 16.86
CA GLN A 8 20.44 -10.88 15.64
C GLN A 8 20.97 -10.02 14.49
N THR A 9 21.91 -10.58 13.73
CA THR A 9 22.35 -10.01 12.46
C THR A 9 21.16 -9.89 11.52
N ARG A 10 21.09 -8.79 10.77
CA ARG A 10 20.00 -8.55 9.82
C ARG A 10 19.92 -9.69 8.81
N HIS A 11 18.71 -10.20 8.57
CA HIS A 11 18.49 -11.24 7.56
C HIS A 11 18.71 -10.68 6.14
N HIS A 12 19.51 -11.40 5.34
CA HIS A 12 19.77 -11.04 3.96
C HIS A 12 18.50 -11.20 3.11
N THR A 13 18.09 -10.15 2.42
CA THR A 13 16.83 -10.12 1.64
C THR A 13 17.05 -9.44 0.30
N VAL A 14 16.19 -9.76 -0.66
CA VAL A 14 16.11 -8.98 -1.91
C VAL A 14 15.50 -7.61 -1.57
N ALA A 15 16.12 -6.54 -2.06
CA ALA A 15 15.57 -5.19 -1.91
C ALA A 15 14.38 -4.98 -2.87
N VAL A 16 13.30 -4.39 -2.36
CA VAL A 16 12.08 -4.08 -3.12
C VAL A 16 11.88 -2.57 -3.10
N ASP A 17 11.74 -1.96 -4.27
CA ASP A 17 11.38 -0.55 -4.40
C ASP A 17 9.87 -0.37 -4.18
N VAL A 18 9.50 0.54 -3.29
CA VAL A 18 8.12 0.97 -3.05
C VAL A 18 8.04 2.47 -3.28
N GLY A 19 7.86 2.89 -4.54
CA GLY A 19 7.72 4.29 -4.92
C GLY A 19 8.92 5.17 -4.55
N GLY A 20 10.14 4.64 -4.68
CA GLY A 20 11.40 5.27 -4.31
C GLY A 20 11.92 4.91 -2.92
N VAL A 21 11.14 4.20 -2.10
CA VAL A 21 11.55 3.74 -0.77
C VAL A 21 12.00 2.28 -0.84
N MET A 22 13.29 2.04 -0.61
CA MET A 22 13.87 0.70 -0.69
C MET A 22 13.64 -0.11 0.60
N VAL A 23 12.93 -1.24 0.48
CA VAL A 23 12.64 -2.17 1.59
C VAL A 23 13.49 -3.44 1.46
N GLY A 24 14.25 -3.79 2.50
CA GLY A 24 15.12 -4.99 2.50
C GLY A 24 16.54 -4.73 1.98
N GLY A 25 17.29 -5.79 1.70
CA GLY A 25 18.70 -5.72 1.30
C GLY A 25 19.60 -5.24 2.43
N GLU A 26 20.30 -4.13 2.20
CA GLU A 26 21.14 -3.41 3.18
C GLU A 26 20.51 -2.06 3.61
N ASN A 27 19.30 -1.74 3.11
CA ASN A 27 18.62 -0.46 3.41
C ASN A 27 18.10 -0.42 4.86
N PRO A 28 17.91 0.75 5.49
CA PRO A 28 17.33 0.85 6.84
C PRO A 28 15.97 0.16 7.00
N VAL A 29 15.57 -0.08 8.26
CA VAL A 29 14.22 -0.56 8.56
C VAL A 29 13.22 0.58 8.32
N VAL A 30 12.31 0.37 7.38
CA VAL A 30 11.30 1.36 6.98
C VAL A 30 10.13 1.39 7.96
N VAL A 31 9.79 2.58 8.45
CA VAL A 31 8.61 2.83 9.29
C VAL A 31 7.39 3.08 8.40
N GLN A 32 6.32 2.32 8.63
CA GLN A 32 5.07 2.48 7.90
C GLN A 32 3.88 2.57 8.86
N SER A 33 2.80 3.19 8.40
CA SER A 33 1.54 3.32 9.14
C SER A 33 0.34 3.05 8.25
N MET A 34 -0.86 3.11 8.81
CA MET A 34 -2.12 2.94 8.08
C MET A 34 -3.12 4.01 8.54
N THR A 35 -3.87 4.56 7.59
CA THR A 35 -4.99 5.46 7.91
C THR A 35 -6.12 4.70 8.59
N ASN A 36 -6.98 5.44 9.28
CA ASN A 36 -8.24 4.93 9.82
C ASN A 36 -9.46 5.77 9.38
N THR A 37 -9.26 6.76 8.52
CA THR A 37 -10.34 7.47 7.82
C THR A 37 -10.99 6.57 6.79
N ASP A 38 -12.23 6.90 6.42
CA ASP A 38 -12.84 6.34 5.23
C ASP A 38 -12.12 6.87 3.99
N THR A 39 -11.50 5.99 3.20
CA THR A 39 -10.76 6.37 1.99
C THR A 39 -11.62 7.14 0.99
N ALA A 40 -12.94 6.91 0.95
CA ALA A 40 -13.83 7.69 0.10
C ALA A 40 -13.94 9.17 0.52
N ASP A 41 -13.65 9.49 1.79
CA ASP A 41 -13.41 10.86 2.24
C ASP A 41 -11.97 11.28 1.88
N ILE A 42 -11.84 11.82 0.67
CA ILE A 42 -10.57 12.31 0.11
C ILE A 42 -9.93 13.35 1.06
N SER A 43 -10.71 14.27 1.60
CA SER A 43 -10.16 15.39 2.39
C SER A 43 -9.62 14.91 3.74
N ALA A 44 -10.36 14.05 4.43
CA ALA A 44 -9.93 13.45 5.68
C ALA A 44 -8.70 12.56 5.46
N THR A 45 -8.72 11.74 4.42
CA THR A 45 -7.62 10.80 4.11
C THR A 45 -6.34 11.54 3.72
N VAL A 46 -6.42 12.58 2.86
CA VAL A 46 -5.26 13.44 2.54
C VAL A 46 -4.68 14.07 3.81
N SER A 47 -5.54 14.61 4.68
CA SER A 47 -5.11 15.25 5.92
C SER A 47 -4.38 14.27 6.84
N GLN A 48 -4.90 13.05 6.99
CA GLN A 48 -4.28 12.04 7.82
C GLN A 48 -2.99 11.46 7.21
N VAL A 49 -2.96 11.18 5.91
CA VAL A 49 -1.74 10.74 5.22
C VAL A 49 -0.63 11.79 5.38
N ALA A 50 -0.94 13.07 5.18
CA ALA A 50 0.03 14.15 5.37
C ALA A 50 0.52 14.25 6.82
N ALA A 51 -0.37 14.08 7.80
CA ALA A 51 0.01 14.06 9.22
C ALA A 51 0.95 12.88 9.55
N LEU A 52 0.63 11.68 9.07
CA LEU A 52 1.45 10.47 9.26
C LEU A 52 2.83 10.63 8.61
N ALA A 53 2.89 11.13 7.37
CA ALA A 53 4.14 11.39 6.68
C ALA A 53 5.02 12.40 7.45
N ARG A 54 4.44 13.52 7.90
CA ARG A 54 5.16 14.54 8.69
C ARG A 54 5.61 14.03 10.06
N ALA A 55 4.91 13.06 10.63
CA ALA A 55 5.31 12.37 11.85
C ALA A 55 6.45 11.36 11.64
N GLY A 56 6.88 11.12 10.38
CA GLY A 56 7.98 10.22 10.03
C GLY A 56 7.56 8.89 9.42
N SER A 57 6.28 8.70 9.04
CA SER A 57 5.88 7.51 8.27
C SER A 57 6.45 7.57 6.86
N GLU A 58 7.32 6.63 6.50
CA GLU A 58 7.98 6.56 5.21
C GLU A 58 7.09 5.91 4.13
N LEU A 59 6.12 5.07 4.54
CA LEU A 59 5.04 4.54 3.70
C LEU A 59 3.70 4.72 4.43
N VAL A 60 2.61 4.96 3.71
CA VAL A 60 1.26 5.03 4.31
C VAL A 60 0.30 4.11 3.59
N ARG A 61 -0.34 3.21 4.34
CA ARG A 61 -1.37 2.29 3.84
C ARG A 61 -2.76 2.89 3.98
N ILE A 62 -3.61 2.67 2.98
CA ILE A 62 -5.03 3.05 2.96
C ILE A 62 -5.88 1.84 2.58
N THR A 63 -7.09 1.72 3.15
CA THR A 63 -8.04 0.67 2.75
C THR A 63 -8.62 0.96 1.37
N VAL A 64 -8.73 -0.05 0.51
CA VAL A 64 -9.45 0.02 -0.77
C VAL A 64 -10.42 -1.17 -0.83
N ASP A 65 -11.63 -0.95 -0.30
CA ASP A 65 -12.61 -2.01 -0.02
C ASP A 65 -13.89 -1.95 -0.88
N ARG A 66 -14.08 -0.86 -1.62
CA ARG A 66 -15.22 -0.63 -2.51
C ARG A 66 -14.91 0.34 -3.63
N ASP A 67 -15.80 0.44 -4.60
CA ASP A 67 -15.61 1.27 -5.80
C ASP A 67 -15.37 2.75 -5.47
N GLU A 68 -16.09 3.33 -4.49
CA GLU A 68 -15.90 4.72 -4.08
C GLU A 68 -14.51 4.95 -3.49
N SER A 69 -13.99 3.99 -2.72
CA SER A 69 -12.63 4.07 -2.17
C SER A 69 -11.58 3.99 -3.27
N ALA A 70 -11.77 3.12 -4.29
CA ALA A 70 -10.85 2.98 -5.41
C ALA A 70 -10.83 4.25 -6.27
N LYS A 71 -12.00 4.83 -6.56
CA LYS A 71 -12.13 6.11 -7.28
C LYS A 71 -11.49 7.28 -6.54
N ALA A 72 -11.45 7.24 -5.21
CA ALA A 72 -10.85 8.30 -4.39
C ALA A 72 -9.31 8.30 -4.43
N VAL A 73 -8.65 7.14 -4.59
CA VAL A 73 -7.19 7.01 -4.56
C VAL A 73 -6.44 8.00 -5.48
N PRO A 74 -6.74 8.11 -6.79
CA PRO A 74 -6.02 9.04 -7.67
C PRO A 74 -6.19 10.51 -7.22
N HIS A 75 -7.36 10.89 -6.71
CA HIS A 75 -7.59 12.23 -6.18
C HIS A 75 -6.85 12.49 -4.87
N ILE A 76 -6.73 11.48 -4.00
CA ILE A 76 -5.90 11.55 -2.79
C ILE A 76 -4.43 11.78 -3.19
N ARG A 77 -3.91 10.99 -4.13
CA ARG A 77 -2.54 11.12 -4.63
C ARG A 77 -2.27 12.51 -5.18
N GLU A 78 -3.13 13.00 -6.07
CA GLU A 78 -3.03 14.33 -6.68
C GLU A 78 -3.04 15.45 -5.62
N ARG A 79 -3.94 15.37 -4.64
CA ARG A 79 -4.02 16.39 -3.58
C ARG A 79 -2.82 16.37 -2.65
N LEU A 80 -2.27 15.20 -2.34
CA LEU A 80 -1.04 15.07 -1.55
C LEU A 80 0.15 15.72 -2.27
N GLU A 81 0.29 15.50 -3.58
CA GLU A 81 1.33 16.13 -4.40
C GLU A 81 1.20 17.66 -4.41
N LYS A 82 -0.02 18.18 -4.56
CA LYS A 82 -0.30 19.64 -4.50
C LYS A 82 0.12 20.29 -3.19
N VAL A 83 0.16 19.54 -2.08
CA VAL A 83 0.62 20.02 -0.77
C VAL A 83 2.05 19.58 -0.44
N GLY A 84 2.81 19.10 -1.44
CA GLY A 84 4.22 18.73 -1.31
C GLY A 84 4.46 17.44 -0.51
N VAL A 85 3.47 16.56 -0.41
CA VAL A 85 3.59 15.26 0.28
C VAL A 85 3.66 14.14 -0.76
N PHE A 86 4.83 13.49 -0.83
CA PHE A 86 5.14 12.45 -1.82
C PHE A 86 5.27 11.05 -1.20
N VAL A 87 4.81 10.84 0.04
CA VAL A 87 4.87 9.53 0.70
C VAL A 87 4.20 8.46 -0.18
N PRO A 88 4.81 7.29 -0.41
CA PRO A 88 4.20 6.23 -1.22
C PRO A 88 2.95 5.66 -0.53
N LEU A 89 1.90 5.48 -1.33
CA LEU A 89 0.62 4.92 -0.87
C LEU A 89 0.57 3.41 -1.10
N VAL A 90 0.18 2.65 -0.07
CA VAL A 90 -0.06 1.21 -0.16
C VAL A 90 -1.57 0.95 -0.12
N GLY A 91 -2.12 0.26 -1.12
CA GLY A 91 -3.53 -0.11 -1.14
C GLY A 91 -3.77 -1.42 -0.43
N ASP A 92 -4.65 -1.43 0.58
CA ASP A 92 -5.06 -2.63 1.30
C ASP A 92 -6.36 -3.20 0.74
N PHE A 93 -6.25 -4.30 -0.01
CA PHE A 93 -7.37 -4.91 -0.71
C PHE A 93 -7.90 -6.16 0.01
N HIS A 94 -9.23 -6.28 0.06
CA HIS A 94 -9.93 -7.43 0.61
C HIS A 94 -11.08 -7.88 -0.30
N TYR A 95 -11.25 -9.19 -0.45
CA TYR A 95 -12.33 -9.89 -1.16
C TYR A 95 -12.45 -9.57 -2.66
N ILE A 96 -12.71 -8.31 -3.00
CA ILE A 96 -12.99 -7.82 -4.35
C ILE A 96 -11.84 -7.03 -4.97
N GLY A 97 -10.62 -7.12 -4.42
CA GLY A 97 -9.45 -6.35 -4.91
C GLY A 97 -9.16 -6.54 -6.41
N HIS A 98 -9.34 -7.76 -6.92
CA HIS A 98 -9.19 -8.07 -8.34
C HIS A 98 -10.18 -7.29 -9.22
N THR A 99 -11.43 -7.15 -8.78
CA THR A 99 -12.46 -6.36 -9.46
C THR A 99 -12.14 -4.87 -9.38
N LEU A 100 -11.82 -4.37 -8.18
CA LEU A 100 -11.53 -2.94 -7.98
C LEU A 100 -10.35 -2.46 -8.84
N LEU A 101 -9.27 -3.24 -8.90
CA LEU A 101 -8.10 -2.92 -9.72
C LEU A 101 -8.41 -2.98 -11.23
N ALA A 102 -9.21 -3.95 -11.68
CA ALA A 102 -9.58 -4.09 -13.08
C ALA A 102 -10.51 -2.95 -13.55
N GLU A 103 -11.47 -2.55 -12.72
CA GLU A 103 -12.47 -1.53 -13.05
C GLU A 103 -11.96 -0.10 -12.82
N ASN A 104 -10.94 0.08 -11.96
CA ASN A 104 -10.36 1.39 -11.64
C ASN A 104 -8.84 1.41 -11.90
N PRO A 105 -8.37 1.41 -13.16
CA PRO A 105 -6.94 1.38 -13.49
C PRO A 105 -6.16 2.59 -12.94
N ALA A 106 -6.79 3.76 -12.83
CA ALA A 106 -6.16 4.94 -12.20
C ALA A 106 -5.87 4.72 -10.70
N CYS A 107 -6.63 3.88 -10.01
CA CYS A 107 -6.32 3.47 -8.64
C CYS A 107 -5.07 2.59 -8.60
N ALA A 108 -4.95 1.67 -9.56
CA ALA A 108 -3.78 0.78 -9.69
C ALA A 108 -2.51 1.63 -9.89
N GLU A 109 -2.53 2.54 -10.86
CA GLU A 109 -1.41 3.44 -11.20
C GLU A 109 -1.00 4.40 -10.06
N ALA A 110 -1.97 4.88 -9.26
CA ALA A 110 -1.70 5.85 -8.21
C ALA A 110 -1.07 5.24 -6.93
N LEU A 111 -1.12 3.91 -6.78
CA LEU A 111 -0.58 3.20 -5.62
C LEU A 111 0.84 2.72 -5.91
N ALA A 112 1.72 2.81 -4.92
CA ALA A 112 3.10 2.33 -5.02
C ALA A 112 3.24 0.83 -4.67
N LYS A 113 2.22 0.23 -4.06
CA LYS A 113 2.20 -1.18 -3.64
C LYS A 113 0.78 -1.65 -3.37
N TYR A 114 0.51 -2.93 -3.65
CA TYR A 114 -0.71 -3.61 -3.23
C TYR A 114 -0.43 -4.56 -2.05
N ARG A 115 -1.25 -4.49 -1.00
CA ARG A 115 -1.31 -5.50 0.05
C ARG A 115 -2.42 -6.47 -0.31
N ILE A 116 -2.04 -7.74 -0.44
CA ILE A 116 -2.95 -8.86 -0.71
C ILE A 116 -2.94 -9.80 0.49
N ASN A 117 -4.12 -10.25 0.93
CA ASN A 117 -4.24 -11.34 1.89
C ASN A 117 -4.77 -12.59 1.15
N PRO A 118 -3.97 -13.65 0.94
CA PRO A 118 -4.41 -14.87 0.24
C PRO A 118 -5.61 -15.58 0.88
N GLY A 119 -5.94 -15.32 2.15
CA GLY A 119 -7.16 -15.81 2.79
C GLY A 119 -8.44 -15.09 2.33
N ASN A 120 -8.31 -13.91 1.72
CA ASN A 120 -9.41 -13.00 1.40
C ASN A 120 -9.46 -12.65 -0.10
N VAL A 121 -9.02 -13.53 -1.00
CA VAL A 121 -8.96 -13.27 -2.46
C VAL A 121 -9.74 -14.35 -3.21
N GLY A 122 -10.97 -14.61 -2.76
CA GLY A 122 -11.86 -15.61 -3.36
C GLY A 122 -11.99 -16.90 -2.55
N PHE A 123 -12.90 -17.75 -2.99
CA PHE A 123 -13.24 -19.01 -2.32
C PHE A 123 -13.02 -20.20 -3.27
N LYS A 124 -12.48 -21.30 -2.72
CA LYS A 124 -12.23 -22.55 -3.45
C LYS A 124 -11.44 -22.30 -4.75
N GLU A 125 -11.96 -22.75 -5.88
CA GLU A 125 -11.32 -22.71 -7.20
C GLU A 125 -11.11 -21.30 -7.76
N THR A 126 -11.84 -20.30 -7.25
CA THR A 126 -11.68 -18.91 -7.73
C THR A 126 -10.47 -18.20 -7.14
N LYS A 127 -9.89 -18.73 -6.06
CA LYS A 127 -8.84 -18.07 -5.30
C LYS A 127 -7.59 -17.79 -6.14
N ASP A 128 -7.08 -18.81 -6.82
CA ASP A 128 -5.83 -18.69 -7.58
C ASP A 128 -6.02 -17.77 -8.78
N ARG A 129 -7.17 -17.85 -9.46
CA ARG A 129 -7.52 -16.96 -10.57
C ARG A 129 -7.60 -15.49 -10.14
N GLN A 130 -8.25 -15.21 -9.01
CA GLN A 130 -8.37 -13.84 -8.50
C GLN A 130 -7.03 -13.30 -7.98
N PHE A 131 -6.23 -14.15 -7.34
CA PHE A 131 -4.89 -13.78 -6.89
C PHE A 131 -3.98 -13.46 -8.08
N ALA A 132 -3.96 -14.33 -9.10
CA ALA A 132 -3.21 -14.12 -10.33
C ALA A 132 -3.61 -12.80 -11.03
N ALA A 133 -4.90 -12.50 -11.11
CA ALA A 133 -5.39 -11.24 -11.71
C ALA A 133 -4.84 -10.00 -10.99
N ILE A 134 -4.71 -10.02 -9.66
CA ILE A 134 -4.10 -8.90 -8.91
C ILE A 134 -2.60 -8.80 -9.21
N VAL A 135 -1.90 -9.94 -9.28
CA VAL A 135 -0.46 -9.97 -9.60
C VAL A 135 -0.21 -9.46 -11.02
N GLU A 136 -1.04 -9.83 -11.99
CA GLU A 136 -0.96 -9.32 -13.36
C GLU A 136 -1.13 -7.80 -13.43
N MET A 137 -2.05 -7.23 -12.63
CA MET A 137 -2.18 -5.78 -12.50
C MET A 137 -0.93 -5.13 -11.90
N ALA A 138 -0.26 -5.79 -10.95
CA ALA A 138 0.99 -5.30 -10.36
C ALA A 138 2.22 -5.45 -11.27
N ILE A 139 2.18 -6.36 -12.25
CA ILE A 139 3.24 -6.48 -13.27
C ILE A 139 3.05 -5.40 -14.35
N LYS A 140 1.80 -5.05 -14.64
CA LYS A 140 1.45 -4.08 -15.68
C LYS A 140 1.78 -2.63 -15.29
N HIS A 141 1.62 -2.28 -14.02
CA HIS A 141 1.76 -0.92 -13.48
C HIS A 141 2.92 -0.88 -12.48
#